data_AF-A0A2G9XM49-F1
#
_entry.id   AF-A0A2G9XM49-F1
#
_cell.length_a   1.000
_cell.length_b   1.000
_cell.length_c   1.000
_cell.angle_alpha   90.00
_cell.angle_beta   90.00
_cell.angle_gamma   90.00
#
_symmetry.space_group_name_H-M   'P 1'
#
loop_
_entity.id
_entity.type
_entity.pdbx_description
1 polymer ?
#
loop_
_entity_poly.entity_id
_entity_poly.type
_entity_poly.pdbx_seq_one_letter_code
_entity_poly.pdbx_strand_id
1 'polypeptide(L)' 'KELEGKGVRLIDTKPRLGAGGKRIAFIHPQDTFGVLVELAEKK' A
#
# COMPACT_ATOMS: atom_id res chain seq x y z
N LYS A 1 -3.69 -8.05 3.40
CA LYS A 1 -4.69 -8.53 4.38
C LYS A 1 -4.41 -8.06 5.82
N GLU A 2 -3.17 -8.06 6.33
CA GLU A 2 -2.92 -7.60 7.71
C GLU A 2 -3.33 -6.12 7.93
N LEU A 3 -2.98 -5.24 7.00
CA LEU A 3 -3.26 -3.80 7.12
C LEU A 3 -4.76 -3.47 7.08
N GLU A 4 -5.51 -4.13 6.19
CA GLU A 4 -6.97 -3.99 6.12
C GLU A 4 -7.63 -4.44 7.44
N GLY A 5 -7.15 -5.53 8.04
CA GLY A 5 -7.62 -5.99 9.35
C GLY A 5 -7.29 -5.05 10.51
N LYS A 6 -6.33 -4.15 10.32
CA LYS A 6 -5.95 -3.09 11.28
C LYS A 6 -6.68 -1.76 10.99
N GLY A 7 -7.65 -1.74 10.07
CA GLY A 7 -8.41 -0.55 9.72
C GLY A 7 -7.67 0.44 8.82
N VAL A 8 -6.53 0.05 8.25
CA VAL A 8 -5.78 0.89 7.32
C VAL A 8 -6.36 0.74 5.91
N ARG A 9 -6.76 1.85 5.31
CA ARG A 9 -7.30 1.90 3.95
C ARG A 9 -6.17 1.80 2.94
N LEU A 10 -6.19 0.72 2.17
CA LEU A 10 -5.36 0.58 0.99
C LEU A 10 -6.04 1.25 -0.19
N ILE A 11 -5.28 2.02 -0.96
CA ILE A 11 -5.70 2.48 -2.29
C ILE A 11 -5.73 1.26 -3.24
N ASP A 12 -4.72 0.40 -3.14
CA ASP A 12 -4.62 -0.81 -3.94
C ASP A 12 -5.03 -2.04 -3.10
N THR A 13 -6.23 -2.58 -3.36
CA THR A 13 -6.71 -3.82 -2.71
C THR A 13 -6.00 -5.08 -3.22
N LYS A 14 -5.37 -5.00 -4.40
CA LYS A 14 -4.48 -6.03 -4.95
C LYS A 14 -3.15 -5.39 -5.32
N PRO A 15 -2.00 -5.98 -4.95
CA PRO A 15 -0.70 -5.46 -5.36
C PRO A 15 -0.59 -5.38 -6.88
N ARG A 16 -0.03 -4.29 -7.39
CA ARG A 16 0.23 -4.06 -8.81
C ARG A 16 1.72 -3.94 -9.10
N LEU A 17 2.11 -4.06 -10.36
CA LEU A 17 3.50 -3.88 -10.75
C LEU A 17 3.90 -2.40 -10.61
N GLY A 18 4.93 -2.14 -9.80
CA GLY A 18 5.52 -0.83 -9.57
C GLY A 18 6.84 -0.64 -10.30
N ALA A 19 7.52 0.46 -9.97
CA ALA A 19 8.84 0.76 -10.50
C ALA A 19 9.84 -0.37 -10.16
N GLY A 20 10.72 -0.69 -11.12
CA GLY A 20 11.70 -1.77 -10.95
C GLY A 20 11.09 -3.19 -10.91
N GLY A 21 9.85 -3.37 -11.39
CA GLY A 21 9.21 -4.67 -11.53
C GLY A 21 8.78 -5.32 -10.20
N LYS A 22 8.75 -4.56 -9.12
CA LYS A 22 8.30 -5.04 -7.80
C LYS A 22 6.79 -4.96 -7.69
N ARG A 23 6.18 -5.84 -6.90
CA ARG A 23 4.77 -5.71 -6.51
C ARG A 23 4.65 -4.64 -5.43
N ILE A 24 3.76 -3.67 -5.65
CA ILE A 24 3.53 -2.54 -4.74
C ILE A 24 2.05 -2.37 -4.42
N ALA A 25 1.76 -1.66 -3.33
CA ALA A 25 0.45 -1.15 -2.97
C ALA A 25 0.57 0.20 -2.26
N PHE A 26 -0.42 1.08 -2.41
CA PHE A 26 -0.46 2.36 -1.70
C PHE A 26 -1.43 2.36 -0.50
N ILE A 27 -1.06 3.10 0.54
CA ILE A 27 -1.96 3.45 1.67
C ILE A 27 -2.61 4.81 1.40
N HIS A 28 -3.89 4.95 1.75
CA HIS A 28 -4.62 6.19 1.57
C HIS A 28 -4.08 7.30 2.51
N PRO A 29 -3.76 8.51 2.02
CA PRO A 29 -3.17 9.60 2.82
C PRO A 29 -3.92 9.98 4.09
N GLN A 30 -5.24 9.76 4.12
CA GLN A 30 -6.04 10.03 5.32
C GLN A 30 -5.68 9.14 6.51
N ASP A 31 -5.06 7.98 6.28
CA ASP A 31 -4.61 7.06 7.34
C ASP A 31 -3.12 7.20 7.64
N THR A 32 -2.44 8.11 6.93
CA THR A 32 -1.00 8.36 7.01
C THR A 32 -0.70 9.87 7.13
N PHE A 33 -1.59 10.62 7.76
CA PHE A 33 -1.44 12.05 8.09
C PHE A 33 -1.10 12.94 6.88
N GLY A 34 -1.74 12.67 5.74
CA GLY A 34 -1.57 13.45 4.50
C GLY A 34 -0.40 12.99 3.63
N VAL A 35 0.35 11.95 4.03
CA VAL A 35 1.49 11.44 3.27
C VAL A 35 1.09 10.22 2.45
N LEU A 36 1.35 10.20 1.15
CA LEU A 36 1.17 9.00 0.33
C LEU A 36 2.30 8.00 0.62
N VAL A 37 1.96 6.79 1.06
CA VAL A 37 2.93 5.75 1.41
C VAL A 37 2.86 4.59 0.42
N GLU A 38 4.01 4.23 -0.17
CA GLU A 38 4.20 3.04 -1.00
C GLU A 38 4.69 1.85 -0.17
N LEU A 39 4.02 0.72 -0.31
CA LEU A 39 4.44 -0.57 0.23
C LEU A 39 5.04 -1.40 -0.90
N ALA A 40 6.31 -1.76 -0.79
CA ALA A 40 6.98 -2.66 -1.72
C ALA A 40 7.11 -4.06 -1.13
N GLU A 41 6.67 -5.07 -1.88
CA GLU A 41 6.86 -6.48 -1.51
C GLU A 41 8.36 -6.82 -1.54
N LYS A 42 8.89 -7.29 -0.40
CA LYS A 42 10.20 -7.95 -0.35
C LYS A 42 10.01 -9.42 -0.72
N LYS A 43 10.91 -9.95 -1.55
CA LYS A 43 11.01 -11.40 -1.81
C LYS A 43 11.34 -12.16 -0.53
#